data_AF-A0AAV5XJH9-F1
#
_entry.id   AF-A0AAV5XJH9-F1
#
_cell.length_a   1.000
_cell.length_b   1.000
_cell.length_c   1.000
_cell.angle_alpha   90.00
_cell.angle_beta   90.00
_cell.angle_gamma   90.00
#
_symmetry.space_group_name_H-M   'P 1'
#
loop_
_entity.id
_entity.type
_entity.pdbx_description
1 polymer ?
#
loop_
_entity_poly.entity_id
_entity_poly.type
_entity_poly.pdbx_seq_one_letter_code
_entity_poly.pdbx_strand_id
1 'polypeptide(L)' 'MAAGPQAGGPGAEWELLTLRGLSMTDERAAEFIGTLVIHRAGSAEPVEQVTVRVKRSALEELSATLQRVLKRSTEFKR' A
#
# COMPACT_ATOMS: atom_id res chain seq x y z
N MET A 1 -32.90 15.26 -11.70
CA MET A 1 -31.57 14.62 -11.85
C MET A 1 -30.91 14.65 -10.49
N ALA A 2 -30.99 13.56 -9.73
CA ALA A 2 -30.32 13.46 -8.43
C ALA A 2 -28.85 13.13 -8.69
N ALA A 3 -27.95 13.88 -8.06
CA ALA A 3 -26.52 13.62 -8.09
C ALA A 3 -26.26 12.18 -7.64
N GLY A 4 -25.53 11.41 -8.45
CA GLY A 4 -25.11 10.05 -8.10
C GLY A 4 -24.30 10.04 -6.81
N PRO A 5 -24.19 8.87 -6.14
CA PRO A 5 -23.49 8.76 -4.86
C PRO A 5 -22.07 9.32 -5.00
N GLN A 6 -21.73 10.25 -4.10
CA GLN A 6 -20.44 10.95 -4.11
C GLN A 6 -19.30 9.95 -4.05
N ALA A 7 -18.47 9.94 -5.08
CA ALA A 7 -17.29 9.09 -5.18
C ALA A 7 -16.25 9.50 -4.13
N GLY A 8 -15.96 8.62 -3.18
CA GLY A 8 -14.83 8.75 -2.26
C GLY A 8 -15.13 9.30 -0.86
N GLY A 9 -16.22 8.84 -0.23
CA GLY A 9 -16.45 9.09 1.19
C GLY A 9 -15.51 8.28 2.13
N PRO A 10 -15.31 8.72 3.38
CA PRO A 10 -14.54 8.00 4.40
C PRO A 10 -15.21 6.65 4.68
N GLY A 11 -14.65 5.58 4.11
CA GLY A 11 -15.26 4.25 4.09
C GLY A 11 -14.94 3.44 2.82
N ALA A 12 -14.32 4.04 1.81
CA ALA A 12 -13.79 3.30 0.67
C ALA A 12 -12.57 2.46 1.11
N GLU A 13 -12.72 1.13 1.04
CA GLU A 13 -11.64 0.18 1.27
C GLU A 13 -10.82 0.00 -0.01
N TRP A 14 -9.49 0.03 0.13
CA TRP A 14 -8.54 -0.09 -0.97
C TRP A 14 -7.68 -1.32 -0.77
N GLU A 15 -7.53 -2.08 -1.83
CA GLU A 15 -6.67 -3.26 -1.87
C GLU A 15 -5.29 -2.86 -2.37
N LEU A 16 -4.25 -3.17 -1.58
CA LEU A 16 -2.86 -3.01 -1.98
C LEU A 16 -2.40 -4.23 -2.77
N LEU A 17 -2.13 -4.04 -4.06
CA LEU A 17 -1.69 -5.12 -4.94
C LEU A 17 -0.17 -5.31 -4.86
N THR A 18 0.58 -4.21 -4.99
CA THR A 18 2.05 -4.26 -4.96
C THR A 18 2.66 -2.88 -4.74
N LEU A 19 3.91 -2.84 -4.30
CA LEU A 19 4.76 -1.65 -4.27
C LEU A 19 5.87 -1.85 -5.31
N ARG A 20 5.92 -1.00 -6.33
CA ARG A 20 6.87 -1.09 -7.44
C ARG A 20 7.95 -0.02 -7.31
N GLY A 21 9.17 -0.40 -7.70
CA GLY A 21 10.26 0.54 -7.92
C GLY A 21 10.68 1.33 -6.68
N LEU A 22 10.47 0.78 -5.48
CA LEU A 22 10.93 1.43 -4.25
C LEU A 22 12.46 1.52 -4.26
N SER A 23 12.97 2.73 -4.45
CA SER A 23 14.41 2.97 -4.58
C SER A 23 14.88 4.07 -3.63
N MET A 24 16.15 3.96 -3.25
CA MET A 24 16.84 5.02 -2.53
C MET A 24 17.01 6.23 -3.45
N THR A 25 16.86 7.41 -2.85
CA THR A 25 17.17 8.67 -3.53
C THR A 25 18.67 8.99 -3.50
N ASP A 26 19.43 8.38 -2.58
CA ASP A 26 20.88 8.50 -2.37
C ASP A 26 21.39 7.39 -1.41
N GLU A 27 22.71 7.16 -1.30
CA GLU A 27 23.31 6.12 -0.43
C GLU A 27 23.04 6.32 1.06
N ARG A 28 22.76 7.56 1.49
CA ARG A 28 22.31 7.89 2.86
C ARG A 28 20.82 8.19 2.98
N ALA A 29 20.03 7.77 1.99
CA ALA A 29 18.63 8.19 1.88
C ALA A 29 17.82 7.91 3.16
N ALA A 30 17.30 9.00 3.73
CA ALA A 30 16.25 8.95 4.75
C ALA A 30 14.86 8.75 4.13
N GLU A 31 14.75 8.84 2.80
CA GLU A 31 13.51 8.79 2.06
C GLU A 31 13.66 8.04 0.73
N PHE A 32 12.62 7.28 0.40
CA PHE A 32 12.54 6.37 -0.73
C PHE A 32 11.38 6.78 -1.62
N ILE A 33 11.50 6.58 -2.93
CA ILE A 33 10.43 6.87 -3.88
C ILE A 33 9.99 5.56 -4.51
N GLY A 34 8.69 5.39 -4.70
CA GLY A 34 8.14 4.23 -5.39
C GLY A 34 6.71 4.48 -5.85
N THR A 35 6.08 3.44 -6.35
CA THR A 35 4.69 3.49 -6.81
C THR A 35 3.87 2.42 -6.11
N LEU A 36 2.85 2.85 -5.36
CA LEU A 36 1.81 1.96 -4.86
C LEU A 36 0.83 1.66 -5.97
N VAL A 37 0.52 0.38 -6.10
CA VAL A 37 -0.43 -0.15 -7.07
C VAL A 37 -1.62 -0.63 -6.25
N ILE A 38 -2.74 0.07 -6.37
CA ILE A 38 -3.94 -0.15 -5.57
C ILE A 38 -5.17 -0.22 -6.46
N HIS A 39 -6.26 -0.77 -5.93
CA HIS A 39 -7.57 -0.67 -6.56
C HIS A 39 -8.64 -0.65 -5.46
N ARG A 40 -9.86 -0.25 -5.81
CA ARG A 40 -10.97 -0.32 -4.87
C ARG A 40 -11.31 -1.78 -4.58
N ALA A 41 -11.57 -2.08 -3.31
CA ALA A 41 -11.92 -3.43 -2.88
C ALA A 41 -13.14 -3.94 -3.67
N GLY A 42 -13.04 -5.15 -4.21
CA GLY A 42 -14.08 -5.76 -5.03
C GLY A 42 -14.32 -5.12 -6.42
N SER A 43 -13.49 -4.16 -6.85
CA SER A 43 -13.63 -3.51 -8.16
C SER A 43 -12.81 -4.21 -9.26
N ALA A 44 -13.43 -4.42 -10.42
CA ALA A 44 -12.79 -4.86 -11.66
C ALA A 44 -12.22 -3.68 -12.49
N GLU A 45 -12.37 -2.45 -11.99
CA GLU A 45 -11.88 -1.21 -12.61
C GLU A 45 -10.34 -1.12 -12.63
N PRO A 46 -9.75 -0.25 -13.48
CA PRO A 46 -8.31 -0.20 -13.68
C PRO A 46 -7.55 0.14 -12.40
N VAL A 47 -6.41 -0.53 -12.26
CA VAL A 47 -5.41 -0.34 -11.24
C VAL A 47 -4.99 1.14 -11.14
N GLU A 48 -5.12 1.71 -9.95
CA GLU A 48 -4.63 3.05 -9.62
C GLU A 48 -3.14 2.97 -9.21
N GLN A 49 -2.35 3.91 -9.74
CA GLN A 49 -0.93 4.00 -9.47
C GLN A 49 -0.63 5.32 -8.76
N VAL A 50 -0.15 5.24 -7.52
CA VAL A 50 0.15 6.40 -6.68
C VAL A 50 1.64 6.47 -6.43
N THR A 51 2.30 7.54 -6.88
CA THR A 51 3.69 7.82 -6.51
C THR A 51 3.76 8.17 -5.03
N VAL A 52 4.63 7.50 -4.31
CA VAL A 52 4.82 7.70 -2.87
C VAL A 52 6.26 8.05 -2.54
N ARG A 53 6.41 8.85 -1.50
CA ARG A 53 7.68 9.09 -0.81
C ARG A 53 7.56 8.51 0.59
N VAL A 54 8.45 7.59 0.93
CA VAL A 54 8.39 6.83 2.18
C VAL A 54 9.64 7.10 3.01
N LYS A 55 9.46 7.43 4.28
CA LYS A 55 10.59 7.61 5.21
C LYS A 55 11.20 6.26 5.58
N ARG A 56 12.51 6.24 5.80
CA ARG A 56 13.25 5.07 6.27
C ARG A 56 12.63 4.46 7.53
N SER A 57 12.33 5.29 8.53
CA SER A 57 11.73 4.83 9.79
C SER A 57 10.39 4.11 9.59
N ALA A 58 9.58 4.58 8.63
CA ALA A 58 8.32 3.92 8.29
C ALA A 58 8.53 2.55 7.64
N LEU A 59 9.56 2.40 6.79
CA LEU A 59 9.93 1.09 6.22
C LEU A 59 10.46 0.13 7.29
N GLU A 60 11.25 0.62 8.24
CA GLU A 60 11.78 -0.18 9.36
C GLU A 60 10.62 -0.68 10.25
N GLU A 61 9.68 0.20 10.59
CA GLU A 61 8.48 -0.16 11.36
C GLU A 61 7.57 -1.13 10.60
N LEU A 62 7.34 -0.88 9.31
CA LEU A 62 6.56 -1.76 8.44
C LEU A 62 7.20 -3.14 8.34
N SER A 63 8.52 -3.22 8.16
CA SER A 63 9.26 -4.48 8.09
C SER A 63 9.11 -5.29 9.37
N ALA A 64 9.29 -4.67 10.54
CA ALA A 64 9.09 -5.33 11.83
C ALA A 64 7.65 -5.83 12.02
N THR A 65 6.67 -5.03 11.59
CA THR A 65 5.25 -5.39 11.65
C THR A 65 4.93 -6.58 10.73
N LEU A 66 5.37 -6.54 9.47
CA LEU A 66 5.16 -7.61 8.49
C LEU A 66 5.81 -8.91 8.95
N GLN A 67 7.05 -8.87 9.47
CA GLN A 67 7.71 -10.05 10.02
C GLN A 67 6.89 -10.69 11.15
N ARG A 68 6.34 -9.87 12.06
CA ARG A 68 5.49 -10.35 13.17
C ARG A 68 4.20 -10.98 12.67
N VAL A 69 3.52 -10.34 11.73
CA VAL A 69 2.25 -10.83 11.18
C VAL A 69 2.47 -12.12 10.39
N LEU A 70 3.44 -12.13 9.47
CA LEU A 70 3.73 -13.28 8.61
C LEU A 70 4.19 -14.51 9.41
N LYS A 71 5.01 -14.30 10.45
CA LYS A 71 5.43 -15.39 11.34
C LYS A 71 4.26 -16.06 12.07
N ARG A 72 3.18 -15.33 12.34
CA ARG A 72 1.97 -15.86 12.98
C ARG A 72 0.97 -16.43 11.99
N SER A 73 0.97 -15.96 10.74
CA SER A 73 0.04 -16.41 9.71
C SER A 73 0.43 -17.74 9.06
N THR A 74 1.65 -18.25 9.28
CA THR A 74 2.10 -19.56 8.78
C THR A 74 1.52 -20.75 9.54
N GLU A 75 0.82 -20.54 10.67
CA GLU A 75 0.09 -21.62 11.38
C GLU A 75 -1.33 -21.86 10.84
N PHE A 76 -1.65 -21.41 9.62
CA PHE A 76 -2.87 -21.83 8.94
C PHE A 76 -2.70 -23.27 8.42
N LYS A 77 -2.74 -24.25 9.34
CA LYS A 77 -2.90 -25.67 9.01
C LYS A 77 -4.28 -25.84 8.38
N ARG A 78 -4.30 -26.21 7.10
CA ARG A 78 -5.48 -26.69 6.39
C ARG A 78 -5.94 -28.02 6.95
#